data_AF-A0AAV9MV24-F1
#
_entry.id   AF-A0AAV9MV24-F1
#
_cell.length_a   1.000
_cell.length_b   1.000
_cell.length_c   1.000
_cell.angle_alpha   90.00
_cell.angle_beta   90.00
_cell.angle_gamma   90.00
#
_symmetry.space_group_name_H-M   'P 1'
#
loop_
_entity.id
_entity.type
_entity.pdbx_description
1 polymer ?
#
loop_
_entity_poly.entity_id
_entity_poly.type
_entity_poly.pdbx_seq_one_letter_code
_entity_poly.pdbx_strand_id
1 'polypeptide(L)'
;METPVKTAASAEEMLKEEAIHLEEGLKSSAVDSSGENDDTEQALVRQVLWKIDRRLIPILGGLYLWCLIDRSNLGGARIAGIDEAVGLNVGNRASIVILVFYLGYILFELPSNIVLQKVGPAIWLSALASCWGIGLFPGTVYLLSSWYCRYEYQKRIAVYYIIGNFFSSFANILAYGLTQVADNPAHNGWKYIFIVEGALTAGYAVLCWRIIPDMPYNDQKNKWLTPAEKALVKQRLLADINSFETEKITWNLIFETLRKPYMWAL
;
A
#
# COMPACT_ATOMS: atom_id res chain seq x y z
N MET A 1 63.51 -51.29 28.69
CA MET A 1 63.44 -51.26 27.21
C MET A 1 61.95 -51.19 26.85
N GLU A 2 61.32 -50.04 27.12
CA GLU A 2 59.90 -49.81 26.79
C GLU A 2 59.82 -49.15 25.41
N THR A 3 58.83 -49.57 24.64
CA THR A 3 58.82 -49.58 23.18
C THR A 3 58.24 -48.29 22.55
N PRO A 4 58.59 -47.96 21.29
CA PRO A 4 58.21 -46.71 20.59
C PRO A 4 56.73 -46.59 20.20
N VAL A 5 55.89 -47.58 20.54
CA VAL A 5 54.53 -47.73 20.02
C VAL A 5 53.49 -46.91 20.81
N LYS A 6 53.72 -46.66 22.11
CA LYS A 6 52.83 -45.82 22.93
C LYS A 6 52.87 -44.34 22.55
N THR A 7 54.01 -43.86 22.02
CA THR A 7 54.22 -42.46 21.67
C THR A 7 53.52 -42.07 20.37
N ALA A 8 53.44 -43.00 19.41
CA ALA A 8 52.75 -42.77 18.14
C ALA A 8 51.22 -42.73 18.29
N ALA A 9 50.64 -43.62 19.10
CA ALA A 9 49.20 -43.63 19.37
C ALA A 9 48.74 -42.36 20.11
N SER A 10 49.53 -41.87 21.07
CA SER A 10 49.28 -40.60 21.75
C SER A 10 49.38 -39.39 20.83
N ALA A 11 50.28 -39.41 19.84
CA ALA A 11 50.39 -38.34 18.86
C ALA A 11 49.21 -38.32 17.88
N GLU A 12 48.70 -39.48 17.47
CA GLU A 12 47.50 -39.57 16.62
C GLU A 12 46.21 -39.09 17.32
N GLU A 13 46.06 -39.35 18.62
CA GLU A 13 44.93 -38.82 19.41
C GLU A 13 45.01 -37.29 19.54
N MET A 14 46.20 -36.75 19.83
CA MET A 14 46.40 -35.30 19.90
C MET A 14 46.10 -34.60 18.57
N LEU A 15 46.53 -35.20 17.45
CA LEU A 15 46.24 -34.67 16.11
C LEU A 15 44.74 -34.74 15.77
N LYS A 16 44.02 -35.74 16.27
CA LYS A 16 42.56 -35.83 16.11
C LYS A 16 41.83 -34.77 16.94
N GLU A 17 42.22 -34.54 18.18
CA GLU A 17 41.64 -33.46 19.00
C GLU A 17 41.89 -32.07 18.42
N GLU A 18 43.10 -31.82 17.92
CA GLU A 18 43.45 -30.56 17.26
C GLU A 18 42.65 -30.35 15.96
N ALA A 19 42.45 -31.41 15.17
CA ALA A 19 41.61 -31.36 13.97
C ALA A 19 40.13 -31.08 14.28
N ILE A 20 39.59 -31.67 15.35
CA ILE A 20 38.21 -31.43 15.80
C ILE A 20 38.04 -29.97 16.25
N HIS A 21 38.97 -29.45 17.05
CA HIS A 21 38.94 -28.04 17.47
C HIS A 21 39.06 -27.06 16.32
N LEU A 22 39.86 -27.38 15.29
CA LEU A 22 39.96 -26.57 14.07
C LEU A 22 38.66 -26.58 13.25
N GLU A 23 38.00 -27.74 13.11
CA GLU A 23 36.70 -27.82 12.43
C GLU A 23 35.59 -27.06 13.16
N GLU A 24 35.55 -27.14 14.49
CA GLU A 24 34.58 -26.41 15.31
C GLU A 24 34.82 -24.89 15.22
N GLY A 25 36.08 -24.45 15.26
CA GLY A 25 36.44 -23.04 15.08
C GLY A 25 36.05 -22.49 13.70
N LEU A 26 36.23 -23.28 12.63
CA LEU A 26 35.82 -22.95 11.27
C LEU A 26 34.29 -22.87 11.13
N LYS A 27 33.55 -23.81 11.73
CA LYS A 27 32.08 -23.80 11.75
C LYS A 27 31.54 -22.59 12.53
N SER A 28 32.10 -22.30 13.70
CA SER A 28 31.71 -21.11 14.49
C SER A 28 31.95 -19.83 13.72
N SER A 29 33.12 -19.69 13.08
CA SER A 29 33.44 -18.50 12.28
C SER A 29 32.55 -18.34 11.04
N ALA A 30 32.17 -19.45 10.40
CA ALA A 30 31.23 -19.44 9.27
C ALA A 30 29.79 -19.10 9.70
N VAL A 31 29.36 -19.58 10.87
CA VAL A 31 28.04 -19.25 11.44
C VAL A 31 27.99 -17.79 11.89
N ASP A 32 29.02 -17.30 12.60
CA ASP A 32 29.09 -15.89 13.01
C ASP A 32 29.14 -14.95 11.81
N SER A 33 29.93 -15.26 10.78
CA SER A 33 30.00 -14.42 9.56
C SER A 33 28.74 -14.50 8.69
N SER A 34 27.99 -15.60 8.72
CA SER A 34 26.70 -15.68 8.02
C SER A 34 25.59 -14.97 8.79
N GLY A 35 25.55 -15.11 10.12
CA GLY A 35 24.62 -14.38 10.99
C GLY A 35 24.84 -12.88 10.94
N GLU A 36 26.09 -12.42 11.02
CA GLU A 36 26.43 -10.99 10.95
C GLU A 36 26.10 -10.37 9.58
N ASN A 37 26.27 -11.13 8.49
CA ASN A 37 25.86 -10.70 7.16
C ASN A 37 24.33 -10.63 7.00
N ASP A 38 23.58 -11.62 7.52
CA ASP A 38 22.11 -11.63 7.46
C ASP A 38 21.52 -10.48 8.31
N ASP A 39 22.02 -10.27 9.52
CA ASP A 39 21.58 -9.17 10.39
C ASP A 39 21.86 -7.80 9.75
N THR A 40 23.03 -7.65 9.11
CA THR A 40 23.40 -6.42 8.40
C THR A 40 22.51 -6.19 7.17
N GLU A 41 22.22 -7.24 6.39
CA GLU A 41 21.31 -7.17 5.24
C GLU A 41 19.89 -6.81 5.68
N GLN A 42 19.37 -7.44 6.73
CA GLN A 42 18.05 -7.14 7.29
C GLN A 42 17.97 -5.69 7.81
N ALA A 43 19.02 -5.19 8.46
CA ALA A 43 19.10 -3.80 8.89
C ALA A 43 19.04 -2.82 7.70
N LEU A 44 19.79 -3.10 6.63
CA LEU A 44 19.76 -2.31 5.40
C LEU A 44 18.37 -2.32 4.76
N VAL A 45 17.75 -3.51 4.64
CA VAL A 45 16.39 -3.68 4.14
C VAL A 45 15.41 -2.82 4.93
N ARG A 46 15.46 -2.87 6.26
CA ARG A 46 14.59 -2.07 7.13
C ARG A 46 14.78 -0.58 6.92
N GLN A 47 16.02 -0.11 6.76
CA GLN A 47 16.30 1.29 6.49
C GLN A 47 15.71 1.74 5.15
N VAL A 48 15.86 0.92 4.10
CA VAL A 48 15.28 1.20 2.77
C VAL A 48 13.76 1.23 2.84
N LEU A 49 13.14 0.22 3.47
CA LEU A 49 11.70 0.17 3.68
C LEU A 49 11.20 1.40 4.45
N TRP A 50 11.89 1.83 5.49
CA TRP A 50 11.49 3.01 6.26
C TRP A 50 11.58 4.30 5.43
N LYS A 51 12.57 4.43 4.54
CA LYS A 51 12.65 5.54 3.57
C LYS A 51 11.47 5.53 2.61
N ILE A 52 11.08 4.35 2.13
CA ILE A 52 9.91 4.16 1.27
C ILE A 52 8.63 4.50 2.03
N ASP A 53 8.45 3.95 3.24
CA ASP A 53 7.29 4.13 4.12
C ASP A 53 7.03 5.60 4.43
N ARG A 54 8.08 6.33 4.84
CA ARG A 54 7.99 7.76 5.18
C ARG A 54 7.52 8.63 4.02
N ARG A 55 7.64 8.13 2.79
CA ARG A 55 7.17 8.83 1.60
C ARG A 55 5.82 8.31 1.13
N LEU A 56 5.68 7.00 0.92
CA LEU A 56 4.46 6.41 0.36
C LEU A 56 3.27 6.47 1.32
N ILE A 57 3.44 6.09 2.60
CA ILE A 57 2.30 5.94 3.51
C ILE A 57 1.60 7.28 3.78
N PRO A 58 2.30 8.39 4.10
CA PRO A 58 1.63 9.67 4.33
C PRO A 58 0.93 10.23 3.08
N ILE A 59 1.53 10.05 1.90
CA ILE A 59 0.94 10.55 0.64
C ILE A 59 -0.31 9.76 0.29
N LEU A 60 -0.22 8.42 0.28
CA LEU A 60 -1.36 7.58 -0.06
C LEU A 60 -2.45 7.67 1.02
N GLY A 61 -2.08 7.68 2.30
CA GLY A 61 -3.02 7.89 3.40
C GLY A 61 -3.73 9.23 3.33
N GLY A 62 -3.02 10.30 2.94
CA GLY A 62 -3.63 11.62 2.71
C GLY A 62 -4.57 11.66 1.50
N LEU A 63 -4.21 11.01 0.39
CA LEU A 63 -5.12 10.87 -0.76
C LEU A 63 -6.40 10.10 -0.39
N TYR A 64 -6.25 9.04 0.41
CA TYR A 64 -7.38 8.26 0.89
C TYR A 64 -8.25 9.05 1.86
N LEU A 65 -7.64 9.83 2.76
CA LEU A 65 -8.33 10.76 3.62
C LEU A 65 -9.22 11.72 2.82
N TRP A 66 -8.66 12.43 1.84
CA TRP A 66 -9.43 13.38 1.04
C TRP A 66 -10.57 12.69 0.29
N CYS A 67 -10.31 11.52 -0.29
CA CYS A 67 -11.32 10.71 -0.95
C CYS A 67 -12.47 10.30 0.00
N LEU A 68 -12.17 10.00 1.26
CA LEU A 68 -13.19 9.65 2.26
C LEU A 68 -13.97 10.88 2.72
N ILE A 69 -13.30 12.02 2.92
CA ILE A 69 -13.93 13.30 3.24
C ILE A 69 -14.96 13.63 2.14
N ASP A 70 -14.53 13.68 0.88
CA ASP A 70 -15.37 13.99 -0.26
C ASP A 70 -16.59 13.05 -0.37
N ARG A 71 -16.40 11.76 -0.06
CA ARG A 71 -17.49 10.77 -0.06
C ARG A 71 -18.48 10.98 1.09
N SER A 72 -18.00 11.42 2.25
CA SER A 72 -18.85 11.70 3.42
C SER A 72 -19.61 13.02 3.30
N ASN A 73 -19.08 13.98 2.54
CA ASN A 73 -19.62 15.33 2.41
C ASN A 73 -21.01 15.39 1.81
N LEU A 74 -21.41 14.40 1.01
CA LEU A 74 -22.78 14.29 0.54
C LEU A 74 -23.77 14.19 1.72
N GLY A 75 -23.43 13.48 2.79
CA GLY A 75 -24.27 13.39 3.98
C GLY A 75 -24.45 14.75 4.67
N GLY A 76 -23.35 15.48 4.88
CA GLY A 76 -23.38 16.83 5.45
C GLY A 76 -24.13 17.84 4.57
N ALA A 77 -23.92 17.79 3.25
CA ALA A 77 -24.59 18.65 2.28
C ALA A 77 -26.12 18.45 2.24
N ARG A 78 -26.60 17.22 2.46
CA ARG A 78 -28.03 16.91 2.57
C ARG A 78 -28.68 17.56 3.78
N ILE A 79 -27.99 17.59 4.91
CA ILE A 79 -28.43 18.32 6.11
C ILE A 79 -28.39 19.84 5.86
N ALA A 80 -27.44 20.32 5.07
CA ALA A 80 -27.28 21.73 4.70
C ALA A 80 -28.14 22.18 3.50
N GLY A 81 -29.20 21.44 3.15
CA GLY A 81 -30.25 21.90 2.24
C GLY A 81 -30.07 21.58 0.74
N ILE A 82 -29.08 20.76 0.35
CA ILE A 82 -28.90 20.42 -1.09
C ILE A 82 -30.12 19.66 -1.66
N ASP A 83 -30.80 18.85 -0.84
CA ASP A 83 -31.97 18.08 -1.30
C ASP A 83 -33.16 19.00 -1.65
N GLU A 84 -33.30 20.14 -0.96
CA GLU A 84 -34.30 21.17 -1.27
C GLU A 84 -33.89 21.94 -2.52
N ALA A 85 -32.63 22.36 -2.60
CA ALA A 85 -32.10 23.16 -3.71
C ALA A 85 -32.17 22.42 -5.06
N VAL A 86 -31.97 21.10 -5.06
CA VAL A 86 -31.93 20.26 -6.27
C VAL A 86 -33.26 19.51 -6.50
N GLY A 87 -34.21 19.59 -5.56
CA GLY A 87 -35.50 18.90 -5.66
C GLY A 87 -35.40 17.37 -5.50
N LEU A 88 -34.42 16.91 -4.71
CA LEU A 88 -34.20 15.51 -4.37
C LEU A 88 -35.07 15.04 -3.20
N ASN A 89 -35.71 15.96 -2.47
CA ASN A 89 -36.66 15.66 -1.39
C ASN A 89 -37.97 14.99 -1.84
N VAL A 90 -38.21 14.87 -3.15
CA VAL A 90 -39.43 14.27 -3.68
C VAL A 90 -39.24 12.77 -3.89
N GLY A 91 -39.87 11.97 -3.04
CA GLY A 91 -39.90 10.51 -3.15
C GLY A 91 -38.50 9.88 -3.08
N ASN A 92 -38.21 8.92 -3.97
CA ASN A 92 -36.96 8.14 -3.94
C ASN A 92 -35.83 8.72 -4.81
N ARG A 93 -35.92 9.99 -5.23
CA ARG A 93 -34.95 10.61 -6.17
C ARG A 93 -33.52 10.58 -5.65
N ALA A 94 -33.31 10.92 -4.39
CA ALA A 94 -31.98 10.86 -3.76
C ALA A 94 -31.36 9.46 -3.85
N SER A 95 -32.15 8.41 -3.51
CA SER A 95 -31.70 7.03 -3.60
C SER A 95 -31.37 6.60 -5.03
N ILE A 96 -32.16 7.04 -6.02
CA ILE A 96 -31.91 6.76 -7.44
C ILE A 96 -30.62 7.43 -7.91
N VAL A 97 -30.37 8.69 -7.54
CA VAL A 97 -29.13 9.42 -7.90
C VAL A 97 -27.92 8.70 -7.33
N ILE A 98 -27.96 8.32 -6.05
CA ILE A 98 -26.89 7.58 -5.39
C ILE A 98 -26.66 6.22 -6.05
N LEU A 99 -27.74 5.51 -6.42
CA LEU A 99 -27.67 4.22 -7.12
C LEU A 99 -26.99 4.35 -8.48
N VAL A 100 -27.43 5.32 -9.31
CA VAL A 100 -26.85 5.58 -10.63
C VAL A 100 -25.39 5.99 -10.52
N PHE A 101 -25.04 6.80 -9.53
CA PHE A 101 -23.65 7.16 -9.22
C PHE A 101 -22.79 5.93 -8.92
N TYR A 102 -23.24 5.04 -8.03
CA TYR A 102 -22.47 3.85 -7.67
C TYR A 102 -22.37 2.82 -8.80
N LEU A 103 -23.42 2.66 -9.61
CA LEU A 103 -23.35 1.84 -10.82
C LEU A 103 -22.31 2.37 -11.81
N GLY A 104 -22.32 3.68 -12.06
CA GLY A 104 -21.31 4.33 -12.88
C GLY A 104 -19.90 4.11 -12.31
N TYR A 105 -19.74 4.31 -11.00
CA TYR A 105 -18.48 4.08 -10.31
C TYR A 105 -17.92 2.68 -10.57
N ILE A 106 -18.72 1.63 -10.40
CA ILE A 106 -18.29 0.23 -10.61
C ILE A 106 -17.88 0.00 -12.07
N LEU A 107 -18.66 0.53 -13.04
CA LEU A 107 -18.37 0.37 -14.46
C LEU A 107 -17.04 1.03 -14.85
N PHE A 108 -16.70 2.18 -14.26
CA PHE A 108 -15.47 2.90 -14.56
C PHE A 108 -14.26 2.48 -13.72
N GLU A 109 -14.47 1.68 -12.67
CA GLU A 109 -13.40 1.22 -11.78
C GLU A 109 -12.40 0.30 -12.50
N LEU A 110 -12.90 -0.67 -13.27
CA LEU A 110 -12.07 -1.58 -14.06
C LEU A 110 -11.22 -0.87 -15.14
N PRO A 111 -11.81 -0.04 -16.04
CA PRO A 111 -11.02 0.65 -17.05
C PRO A 111 -10.03 1.64 -16.41
N SER A 112 -10.38 2.29 -15.29
CA SER A 112 -9.47 3.20 -14.59
C SER A 112 -8.17 2.51 -14.15
N ASN A 113 -8.25 1.29 -13.61
CA ASN A 113 -7.05 0.53 -13.21
C ASN A 113 -6.18 0.11 -14.40
N ILE A 114 -6.77 -0.15 -15.57
CA ILE A 114 -6.01 -0.45 -16.78
C ILE A 114 -5.24 0.78 -17.25
N VAL A 115 -5.84 1.97 -17.17
CA VAL A 115 -5.16 3.23 -17.56
C VAL A 115 -3.99 3.52 -16.62
N LEU A 116 -4.11 3.20 -15.34
CA LEU A 116 -3.03 3.37 -14.35
C LEU A 116 -1.74 2.64 -14.78
N GLN A 117 -1.86 1.44 -15.34
CA GLN A 117 -0.70 0.67 -15.84
C GLN A 117 -0.02 1.33 -17.05
N LYS A 118 -0.75 2.15 -17.82
CA LYS A 118 -0.24 2.78 -19.05
C LYS A 118 0.35 4.17 -18.80
N VAL A 119 -0.31 4.98 -17.97
CA VAL A 119 0.01 6.41 -17.79
C VAL A 119 0.94 6.65 -16.60
N GLY A 120 1.06 5.67 -15.70
CA GLY A 120 1.87 5.75 -14.50
C GLY A 120 1.06 6.25 -13.29
N PRO A 121 1.21 5.60 -12.12
CA PRO A 121 0.50 5.92 -10.89
C PRO A 121 0.52 7.40 -10.50
N ALA A 122 1.67 8.07 -10.60
CA ALA A 122 1.80 9.45 -10.13
C ALA A 122 0.89 10.45 -10.88
N ILE A 123 0.75 10.28 -12.20
CA ILE A 123 -0.09 11.16 -13.03
C ILE A 123 -1.56 10.76 -12.84
N TRP A 124 -1.84 9.45 -12.94
CA TRP A 124 -3.21 8.96 -12.89
C TRP A 124 -3.86 9.18 -11.52
N LEU A 125 -3.21 8.83 -10.42
CA LEU A 125 -3.77 9.03 -9.08
C LEU A 125 -4.07 10.50 -8.76
N SER A 126 -3.23 11.41 -9.26
CA SER A 126 -3.43 12.85 -9.07
C SER A 126 -4.58 13.39 -9.95
N ALA A 127 -4.72 12.86 -11.17
CA ALA A 127 -5.86 13.18 -12.03
C ALA A 127 -7.18 12.67 -11.43
N LEU A 128 -7.19 11.44 -10.90
CA LEU A 128 -8.36 10.88 -10.22
C LEU A 128 -8.69 11.66 -8.95
N ALA A 129 -7.70 12.04 -8.15
CA ALA A 129 -7.90 12.90 -6.98
C ALA A 129 -8.53 14.25 -7.35
N SER A 130 -8.12 14.84 -8.47
CA SER A 130 -8.69 16.09 -8.99
C SER A 130 -10.13 15.92 -9.50
N CYS A 131 -10.53 14.70 -9.87
CA CYS A 131 -11.87 14.36 -10.36
C CYS A 131 -12.72 13.68 -9.27
N TRP A 132 -12.74 14.23 -8.04
CA TRP A 132 -13.52 13.70 -6.90
C TRP A 132 -13.17 12.25 -6.49
N GLY A 133 -11.97 11.78 -6.81
CA GLY A 133 -11.45 10.51 -6.30
C GLY A 133 -12.02 9.23 -6.94
N ILE A 134 -12.66 9.33 -8.12
CA ILE A 134 -13.20 8.15 -8.83
C ILE A 134 -12.08 7.13 -9.06
N GLY A 135 -12.21 5.91 -8.56
CA GLY A 135 -11.21 4.85 -8.73
C GLY A 135 -9.84 5.15 -8.08
N LEU A 136 -9.74 6.13 -7.19
CA LEU A 136 -8.48 6.47 -6.52
C LEU A 136 -8.02 5.35 -5.59
N PHE A 137 -8.94 4.76 -4.85
CA PHE A 137 -8.69 3.69 -3.88
C PHE A 137 -8.01 2.44 -4.47
N PRO A 138 -8.53 1.78 -5.53
CA PRO A 138 -7.84 0.62 -6.09
C PRO A 138 -6.48 0.99 -6.68
N GLY A 139 -6.33 2.23 -7.19
CA GLY A 139 -5.06 2.71 -7.70
C GLY A 139 -3.98 2.95 -6.62
N THR A 140 -4.35 3.51 -5.46
CA THR A 140 -3.40 3.68 -4.34
C THR A 140 -2.99 2.34 -3.76
N VAL A 141 -3.92 1.40 -3.66
CA VAL A 141 -3.67 0.02 -3.23
C VAL A 141 -2.73 -0.71 -4.19
N TYR A 142 -2.94 -0.54 -5.50
CA TYR A 142 -2.04 -1.09 -6.53
C TYR A 142 -0.63 -0.50 -6.44
N LEU A 143 -0.50 0.82 -6.25
CA LEU A 143 0.80 1.43 -6.07
C LEU A 143 1.49 0.89 -4.81
N LEU A 144 0.76 0.73 -3.70
CA LEU A 144 1.30 0.14 -2.48
C LEU A 144 1.77 -1.30 -2.71
N SER A 145 1.00 -2.13 -3.42
CA SER A 145 1.41 -3.52 -3.70
C SER A 145 2.63 -3.63 -4.61
N SER A 146 2.89 -2.62 -5.45
CA SER A 146 4.08 -2.61 -6.30
C SER A 146 5.38 -2.38 -5.54
N TRP A 147 5.35 -1.78 -4.34
CA TRP A 147 6.54 -1.38 -3.58
C TRP A 147 6.91 -2.32 -2.43
N TYR A 148 6.03 -3.26 -2.04
CA TYR A 148 6.23 -4.12 -0.87
C TYR A 148 5.94 -5.60 -1.18
N CYS A 149 6.69 -6.48 -0.51
CA CYS A 149 6.39 -7.92 -0.53
C CYS A 149 5.09 -8.22 0.24
N ARG A 150 4.46 -9.37 -0.03
CA ARG A 150 3.11 -9.72 0.49
C ARG A 150 2.91 -9.52 1.99
N TYR A 151 3.84 -10.01 2.82
CA TYR A 151 3.75 -9.90 4.30
C TYR A 151 3.91 -8.46 4.80
N GLU A 152 4.73 -7.67 4.11
CA GLU A 152 4.99 -6.27 4.42
C GLU A 152 3.84 -5.36 4.00
N TYR A 153 3.24 -5.69 2.85
CA TYR A 153 2.11 -5.00 2.27
C TYR A 153 0.89 -5.03 3.19
N GLN A 154 0.54 -6.19 3.77
CA GLN A 154 -0.65 -6.34 4.63
C GLN A 154 -0.62 -5.44 5.87
N LYS A 155 0.56 -5.24 6.48
CA LYS A 155 0.70 -4.34 7.62
C LYS A 155 0.53 -2.88 7.20
N ARG A 156 1.08 -2.50 6.04
CA ARG A 156 1.07 -1.12 5.53
C ARG A 156 -0.27 -0.70 5.00
N ILE A 157 -0.99 -1.61 4.35
CA ILE A 157 -2.35 -1.34 3.93
C ILE A 157 -3.25 -1.10 5.15
N ALA A 158 -3.07 -1.86 6.24
CA ALA A 158 -3.79 -1.60 7.49
C ALA A 158 -3.49 -0.20 8.06
N VAL A 159 -2.21 0.20 8.13
CA VAL A 159 -1.82 1.56 8.57
C VAL A 159 -2.44 2.64 7.67
N TYR A 160 -2.41 2.43 6.35
CA TYR A 160 -3.05 3.31 5.37
C TYR A 160 -4.55 3.50 5.65
N TYR A 161 -5.28 2.42 5.94
CA TYR A 161 -6.71 2.51 6.29
C TYR A 161 -6.93 3.22 7.61
N ILE A 162 -6.12 2.93 8.62
CA ILE A 162 -6.23 3.56 9.94
C ILE A 162 -6.08 5.07 9.81
N ILE A 163 -5.09 5.55 9.05
CA ILE A 163 -4.89 6.98 8.80
C ILE A 163 -6.13 7.57 8.13
N GLY A 164 -6.59 6.99 7.02
CA GLY A 164 -7.74 7.52 6.29
C GLY A 164 -9.01 7.57 7.14
N ASN A 165 -9.33 6.48 7.83
CA ASN A 165 -10.54 6.37 8.66
C ASN A 165 -10.48 7.27 9.90
N PHE A 166 -9.32 7.37 10.55
CA PHE A 166 -9.14 8.21 11.74
C PHE A 166 -9.41 9.67 11.42
N PHE A 167 -8.76 10.22 10.38
CA PHE A 167 -8.95 11.61 10.01
C PHE A 167 -10.33 11.86 9.37
N SER A 168 -10.86 10.91 8.59
CA SER A 168 -12.21 11.02 8.01
C SER A 168 -13.32 11.03 9.06
N SER A 169 -13.08 10.51 10.27
CA SER A 169 -14.06 10.57 11.36
C SER A 169 -14.38 12.01 11.79
N PHE A 170 -13.48 12.95 11.51
CA PHE A 170 -13.67 14.38 11.77
C PHE A 170 -14.23 15.14 10.56
N ALA A 171 -14.52 14.48 9.44
CA ALA A 171 -15.06 15.13 8.24
C ALA A 171 -16.40 15.82 8.54
N ASN A 172 -17.30 15.17 9.28
CA ASN A 172 -18.62 15.72 9.59
C ASN A 172 -18.56 16.98 10.45
N ILE A 173 -17.61 17.08 11.40
CA ILE A 173 -17.46 18.29 12.22
C ILE A 173 -16.85 19.44 11.40
N LEU A 174 -15.96 19.12 10.46
CA LEU A 174 -15.40 20.09 9.53
C LEU A 174 -16.49 20.61 8.57
N ALA A 175 -17.29 19.71 7.98
CA ALA A 175 -18.42 20.06 7.14
C ALA A 175 -19.44 20.94 7.89
N TYR A 176 -19.78 20.60 9.13
CA TYR A 176 -20.64 21.45 9.97
C TYR A 176 -20.03 22.84 10.16
N GLY A 177 -18.74 22.95 10.50
CA GLY A 177 -18.05 24.23 10.62
C GLY A 177 -18.12 25.08 9.34
N LEU A 178 -17.96 24.46 8.17
CA LEU A 178 -18.06 25.13 6.87
C LEU A 178 -19.46 25.63 6.56
N THR A 179 -20.51 24.92 6.97
CA THR A 179 -21.90 25.38 6.75
C THR A 179 -22.22 26.68 7.46
N GLN A 180 -21.57 26.96 8.60
CA GLN A 180 -21.78 28.16 9.39
C GLN A 180 -21.12 29.41 8.80
N VAL A 181 -20.30 29.26 7.76
CA VAL A 181 -19.70 30.38 7.02
C VAL A 181 -20.73 31.04 6.09
N ALA A 182 -21.78 30.32 5.70
CA ALA A 182 -22.81 30.84 4.82
C ALA A 182 -23.74 31.81 5.56
N ASP A 183 -24.17 32.89 4.88
CA ASP A 183 -25.17 33.83 5.42
C ASP A 183 -26.50 33.15 5.79
N ASN A 184 -26.86 32.09 5.05
CA ASN A 184 -27.98 31.22 5.35
C ASN A 184 -27.51 29.76 5.32
N PRO A 185 -27.09 29.20 6.47
CA PRO A 185 -26.56 27.85 6.59
C PRO A 185 -27.54 26.78 6.08
N ALA A 186 -28.85 26.99 6.25
CA ALA A 186 -29.88 26.03 5.88
C ALA A 186 -30.08 25.88 4.37
N HIS A 187 -29.75 26.91 3.56
CA HIS A 187 -30.00 26.89 2.12
C HIS A 187 -28.72 26.92 1.28
N ASN A 188 -27.66 27.56 1.78
CA ASN A 188 -26.41 27.77 1.04
C ASN A 188 -25.20 27.13 1.70
N GLY A 189 -25.31 26.55 2.90
CA GLY A 189 -24.20 25.94 3.63
C GLY A 189 -23.51 24.83 2.84
N TRP A 190 -24.26 24.03 2.08
CA TRP A 190 -23.73 22.93 1.27
C TRP A 190 -22.74 23.38 0.19
N LYS A 191 -22.84 24.62 -0.30
CA LYS A 191 -21.92 25.14 -1.34
C LYS A 191 -20.50 25.27 -0.78
N TYR A 192 -20.37 25.71 0.46
CA TYR A 192 -19.07 25.93 1.10
C TYR A 192 -18.35 24.62 1.42
N ILE A 193 -19.09 23.57 1.75
CA ILE A 193 -18.56 22.19 1.87
C ILE A 193 -17.82 21.83 0.56
N PHE A 194 -18.52 21.84 -0.59
CA PHE A 194 -17.90 21.46 -1.85
C PHE A 194 -16.85 22.43 -2.38
N ILE A 195 -17.02 23.74 -2.19
CA ILE A 195 -16.06 24.74 -2.68
C ILE A 195 -14.75 24.66 -1.90
N VAL A 196 -14.81 24.67 -0.56
CA VAL A 196 -13.62 24.69 0.27
C VAL A 196 -12.92 23.35 0.25
N GLU A 197 -13.64 22.25 0.49
CA GLU A 197 -13.02 20.92 0.52
C GLU A 197 -12.58 20.48 -0.87
N GLY A 198 -13.38 20.77 -1.91
CA GLY A 198 -12.97 20.51 -3.29
C GLY A 198 -11.72 21.29 -3.69
N ALA A 199 -11.57 22.54 -3.26
CA ALA A 199 -10.35 23.33 -3.48
C ALA A 199 -9.14 22.76 -2.72
N LEU A 200 -9.33 22.29 -1.48
CA LEU A 200 -8.28 21.65 -0.69
C LEU A 200 -7.84 20.32 -1.32
N THR A 201 -8.79 19.48 -1.75
CA THR A 201 -8.52 18.23 -2.47
C THR A 201 -7.80 18.51 -3.78
N ALA A 202 -8.25 19.47 -4.59
CA ALA A 202 -7.59 19.85 -5.84
C ALA A 202 -6.16 20.36 -5.61
N GLY A 203 -5.95 21.22 -4.60
CA GLY A 203 -4.63 21.67 -4.20
C GLY A 203 -3.72 20.52 -3.77
N TYR A 204 -4.25 19.59 -2.97
CA TYR A 204 -3.52 18.40 -2.55
C TYR A 204 -3.19 17.47 -3.73
N ALA A 205 -4.10 17.31 -4.69
CA ALA A 205 -3.90 16.53 -5.90
C ALA A 205 -2.75 17.09 -6.76
N VAL A 206 -2.66 18.42 -6.90
CA VAL A 206 -1.55 19.09 -7.61
C VAL A 206 -0.21 18.85 -6.90
N LEU A 207 -0.19 18.90 -5.56
CA LEU A 207 1.01 18.56 -4.79
C LEU A 207 1.40 17.09 -5.00
N CYS A 208 0.42 16.19 -4.94
CA CYS A 208 0.62 14.75 -5.12
C CYS A 208 1.21 14.40 -6.48
N TRP A 209 0.81 15.09 -7.55
CA TRP A 209 1.37 14.89 -8.89
C TRP A 209 2.89 14.97 -8.93
N ARG A 210 3.48 15.81 -8.08
CA ARG A 210 4.92 16.01 -7.99
C ARG A 210 5.61 15.12 -6.97
N ILE A 211 4.92 14.72 -5.89
CA ILE A 211 5.54 14.04 -4.74
C ILE A 211 5.41 12.51 -4.82
N ILE A 212 4.32 12.00 -5.42
CA ILE A 212 4.04 10.56 -5.53
C ILE A 212 5.21 9.85 -6.24
N PRO A 213 5.82 8.84 -5.58
CA PRO A 213 6.78 7.97 -6.25
C PRO A 213 6.07 7.10 -7.28
N ASP A 214 6.74 6.87 -8.41
CA ASP A 214 6.23 6.04 -9.48
C ASP A 214 6.47 4.54 -9.18
N MET A 215 6.17 3.64 -10.10
CA MET A 215 6.51 2.22 -9.99
C MET A 215 8.01 2.04 -9.68
N PRO A 216 8.41 1.02 -8.90
CA PRO A 216 9.81 0.82 -8.51
C PRO A 216 10.75 0.60 -9.71
N TYR A 217 10.22 0.15 -10.84
CA TYR A 217 10.97 -0.05 -12.09
C TYR A 217 11.30 1.25 -12.83
N ASN A 218 10.65 2.38 -12.51
CA ASN A 218 10.92 3.66 -13.15
C ASN A 218 12.11 4.38 -12.48
N ASP A 219 13.31 4.06 -12.95
CA ASP A 219 14.55 4.62 -12.39
C ASP A 219 14.70 6.13 -12.59
N GLN A 220 14.10 6.68 -13.65
CA GLN A 220 14.19 8.11 -14.00
C GLN A 220 13.43 9.00 -13.02
N LYS A 221 12.26 8.54 -12.53
CA LYS A 221 11.46 9.28 -11.54
C LYS A 221 11.93 9.06 -10.11
N ASN A 222 12.41 7.86 -9.78
CA ASN A 222 12.78 7.50 -8.41
C ASN A 222 14.19 7.96 -8.02
N LYS A 223 14.52 9.25 -8.20
CA LYS A 223 15.86 9.80 -7.92
C LYS A 223 16.24 9.89 -6.43
N TRP A 224 15.28 9.61 -5.55
CA TRP A 224 15.43 9.72 -4.10
C TRP A 224 15.99 8.44 -3.44
N LEU A 225 16.07 7.34 -4.19
CA LEU A 225 16.79 6.13 -3.78
C LEU A 225 18.12 6.04 -4.53
N THR A 226 19.15 5.58 -3.84
CA THR A 226 20.45 5.28 -4.46
C THR A 226 20.34 4.08 -5.40
N PRO A 227 21.24 3.93 -6.38
CA PRO A 227 21.21 2.78 -7.30
C PRO A 227 21.26 1.43 -6.58
N ALA A 228 22.05 1.33 -5.49
CA ALA A 228 22.14 0.12 -4.67
C ALA A 228 20.81 -0.21 -3.97
N GLU A 229 20.14 0.80 -3.38
CA GLU A 229 18.84 0.60 -2.74
C GLU A 229 17.76 0.18 -3.73
N LYS A 230 17.78 0.74 -4.95
CA LYS A 230 16.86 0.32 -6.02
C LYS A 230 17.08 -1.12 -6.44
N ALA A 231 18.34 -1.53 -6.57
CA ALA A 231 18.69 -2.91 -6.92
C ALA A 231 18.17 -3.88 -5.84
N LEU A 232 18.39 -3.53 -4.56
CA LEU A 232 17.89 -4.30 -3.41
C LEU A 232 16.36 -4.45 -3.46
N VAL A 233 15.61 -3.36 -3.67
CA VAL A 233 14.14 -3.41 -3.77
C VAL A 233 13.69 -4.31 -4.93
N LYS A 234 14.27 -4.12 -6.12
CA LYS A 234 13.91 -4.94 -7.30
C LYS A 234 14.21 -6.42 -7.09
N GLN A 235 15.37 -6.75 -6.51
CA GLN A 235 15.76 -8.12 -6.22
C GLN A 235 14.78 -8.77 -5.25
N ARG A 236 14.41 -8.09 -4.17
CA ARG A 236 13.44 -8.59 -3.18
C ARG A 236 12.06 -8.83 -3.78
N LEU A 237 11.58 -7.90 -4.59
CA LEU A 237 10.29 -8.04 -5.28
C LEU A 237 10.31 -9.24 -6.25
N LEU A 238 11.40 -9.41 -7.01
CA LEU A 238 11.54 -10.55 -7.92
C LEU A 238 11.62 -11.89 -7.16
N ALA A 239 12.31 -11.93 -6.02
CA ALA A 239 12.38 -13.11 -5.17
C ALA A 239 10.98 -13.50 -4.61
N ASP A 240 10.16 -12.52 -4.19
CA ASP A 240 8.79 -12.78 -3.71
C ASP A 240 7.82 -13.20 -4.83
N ILE A 241 8.06 -12.76 -6.07
CA ILE A 241 7.31 -13.22 -7.24
C ILE A 241 7.66 -14.67 -7.57
N ASN A 242 8.95 -15.00 -7.60
CA ASN A 242 9.47 -16.30 -8.02
C ASN A 242 9.34 -17.39 -6.95
N SER A 243 9.14 -17.04 -5.67
CA SER A 243 8.98 -18.00 -4.57
C SER A 243 7.71 -18.86 -4.67
N PHE A 244 6.80 -18.54 -5.58
CA PHE A 244 5.63 -19.34 -5.90
C PHE A 244 5.66 -19.73 -7.38
N GLU A 245 5.74 -21.03 -7.68
CA GLU A 245 5.42 -21.55 -9.01
C GLU A 245 3.96 -21.16 -9.30
N THR A 246 3.77 -20.14 -10.14
CA THR A 246 2.44 -19.73 -10.55
C THR A 246 1.94 -20.73 -11.57
N GLU A 247 1.22 -21.75 -11.12
CA GLU A 247 0.42 -22.56 -12.03
C GLU A 247 -0.57 -21.61 -12.71
N LYS A 248 -0.58 -21.59 -14.06
CA LYS A 248 -1.45 -20.67 -14.80
C LYS A 248 -2.90 -20.94 -14.41
N ILE A 249 -3.57 -19.93 -13.88
CA ILE A 249 -5.00 -20.01 -13.53
C ILE A 249 -5.77 -20.35 -14.80
N THR A 250 -6.20 -21.61 -14.89
CA THR A 250 -6.94 -22.17 -16.01
C THR A 250 -8.39 -22.37 -15.58
N TRP A 251 -9.34 -22.18 -16.50
CA TRP A 251 -10.77 -22.41 -16.21
C TRP A 251 -11.03 -23.79 -15.60
N ASN A 252 -10.31 -24.83 -16.03
CA ASN A 252 -10.39 -26.17 -15.46
C ASN A 252 -10.00 -26.20 -13.98
N LEU A 253 -8.90 -25.53 -13.60
CA LEU A 253 -8.44 -25.44 -12.21
C LEU A 253 -9.45 -24.67 -11.34
N ILE A 254 -10.08 -23.61 -11.88
CA ILE A 254 -11.14 -22.86 -11.18
C ILE A 254 -12.35 -23.77 -10.91
N PHE A 255 -12.86 -24.46 -11.93
CA PHE A 255 -14.01 -25.35 -11.78
C PHE A 255 -13.70 -26.55 -10.87
N GLU A 256 -12.49 -27.11 -10.95
CA GLU A 256 -12.03 -28.17 -10.06
C GLU A 256 -11.96 -27.70 -8.60
N THR A 257 -11.44 -26.49 -8.39
CA THR A 257 -11.34 -25.90 -7.05
C THR A 257 -12.72 -25.59 -6.48
N LEU A 258 -13.62 -25.02 -7.27
CA LEU A 258 -15.01 -24.74 -6.85
C LEU A 258 -15.81 -26.02 -6.56
N ARG A 259 -15.42 -27.18 -7.09
CA ARG A 259 -16.13 -28.44 -6.82
C ARG A 259 -15.74 -29.08 -5.48
N LYS A 260 -14.71 -28.55 -4.82
CA LYS A 260 -14.23 -29.07 -3.53
C LYS A 260 -15.14 -28.62 -2.39
N PRO A 261 -15.76 -29.54 -1.63
CA PRO A 261 -16.78 -29.21 -0.63
C PRO A 261 -16.24 -28.34 0.52
N TYR A 262 -14.95 -28.46 0.86
CA TYR A 262 -14.31 -27.64 1.89
C TYR A 262 -14.11 -26.17 1.48
N MET A 263 -14.27 -25.82 0.20
CA MET A 263 -14.28 -24.41 -0.25
C MET A 263 -15.58 -23.69 0.13
N TRP A 264 -16.65 -24.45 0.36
CA TRP A 264 -17.98 -23.92 0.71
C TRP A 264 -18.33 -24.14 2.17
N ALA A 265 -17.48 -24.87 2.90
CA ALA A 265 -17.57 -25.00 4.34
C ALA A 265 -16.93 -23.76 4.97
N LEU A 266 -17.72 -22.69 5.06
CA LEU A 266 -17.40 -21.45 5.77
C LEU A 266 -18.45 -21.21 6.84
#